data_AF-A0ABD6MEJ2-F1
#
_entry.id   AF-A0ABD6MEJ2-F1
#
_cell.length_a   1.000
_cell.length_b   1.000
_cell.length_c   1.000
_cell.angle_alpha   90.00
_cell.angle_beta   90.00
_cell.angle_gamma   90.00
#
_symmetry.space_group_name_H-M   'P 1'
#
loop_
_entity.id
_entity.type
_entity.pdbx_description
1 polymer ?
#
loop_
_entity_poly.entity_id
_entity_poly.type
_entity_poly.pdbx_seq_one_letter_code
_entity_poly.pdbx_strand_id
1 'polypeptide(L)'
;MTPRQWLTVLACVLVIVGPVMFFINAEAVLNGDAVECDGSPMRPGQLCVSYSGGDTLDYEEEKRSEARGELAGYAGVGLGALGVVLLVSRGITGKRRGR
;
A
#
# COMPACT_ATOMS: atom_id res chain seq x y z
N MET A 1 4.20 -25.39 15.08
CA MET A 1 3.06 -24.99 14.21
C MET A 1 3.03 -25.90 13.00
N THR A 2 1.88 -26.49 12.67
CA THR A 2 1.76 -27.28 11.43
C THR A 2 1.86 -26.35 10.20
N PRO A 3 2.39 -26.79 9.05
CA PRO A 3 2.57 -25.96 7.85
C PRO A 3 1.26 -25.30 7.38
N ARG A 4 0.12 -25.94 7.68
CA ARG A 4 -1.20 -25.36 7.51
C ARG A 4 -1.38 -24.13 8.40
N GLN A 5 -1.15 -24.17 9.70
CA GLN A 5 -1.44 -23.03 10.57
C GLN A 5 -0.66 -21.76 10.18
N TRP A 6 0.60 -21.90 9.75
CA TRP A 6 1.43 -20.80 9.25
C TRP A 6 0.77 -20.03 8.09
N LEU A 7 0.22 -20.73 7.09
CA LEU A 7 -0.42 -20.08 5.94
C LEU A 7 -1.64 -19.23 6.32
N THR A 8 -2.37 -19.60 7.39
CA THR A 8 -3.47 -18.76 7.89
C THR A 8 -2.94 -17.49 8.50
N VAL A 9 -1.89 -17.59 9.32
CA VAL A 9 -1.25 -16.42 9.94
C VAL A 9 -0.71 -15.49 8.86
N LEU A 10 0.00 -16.03 7.86
CA LEU A 10 0.49 -15.26 6.72
C LEU A 10 -0.64 -14.56 5.97
N ALA A 11 -1.74 -15.27 5.68
CA ALA A 11 -2.88 -14.69 4.99
C ALA A 11 -3.53 -13.55 5.80
N CYS A 12 -3.69 -13.72 7.11
CA CYS A 12 -4.17 -12.64 7.99
C CYS A 12 -3.23 -11.43 7.99
N VAL A 13 -1.91 -11.67 8.07
CA VAL A 13 -0.91 -10.60 8.00
C VAL A 13 -1.02 -9.84 6.68
N LEU A 14 -1.14 -10.54 5.55
CA LEU A 14 -1.30 -9.93 4.23
C LEU A 14 -2.58 -9.09 4.11
N VAL A 15 -3.70 -9.57 4.65
CA VAL A 15 -4.98 -8.83 4.68
C VAL A 15 -4.91 -7.58 5.55
N ILE A 16 -4.01 -7.51 6.53
CA ILE A 16 -3.84 -6.32 7.38
C ILE A 16 -2.81 -5.36 6.77
N VAL A 17 -1.64 -5.88 6.40
CA VAL A 17 -0.53 -5.08 5.86
C VAL A 17 -0.89 -4.45 4.53
N GLY A 18 -1.62 -5.16 3.67
CA GLY A 18 -2.02 -4.65 2.35
C GLY A 18 -2.82 -3.33 2.43
N PRO A 19 -3.98 -3.32 3.12
CA PRO A 19 -4.74 -2.09 3.33
C PRO A 19 -3.96 -1.00 4.06
N VAL A 20 -3.19 -1.34 5.11
CA VAL A 20 -2.37 -0.36 5.82
C VAL A 20 -1.39 0.33 4.87
N MET A 21 -0.69 -0.45 4.04
CA MET A 21 0.25 0.07 3.05
C MET A 21 -0.46 0.91 1.98
N PHE A 22 -1.68 0.53 1.58
CA PHE A 22 -2.51 1.33 0.68
C PHE A 22 -2.92 2.66 1.33
N PHE A 23 -3.44 2.66 2.55
CA PHE A 23 -3.91 3.88 3.22
C PHE A 23 -2.78 4.89 3.47
N ILE A 24 -1.59 4.44 3.87
CA ILE A 24 -0.43 5.31 4.07
C ILE A 24 0.00 5.98 2.77
N ASN A 25 -0.21 5.33 1.63
CA ASN A 25 0.18 5.84 0.32
C ASN A 25 -1.03 6.23 -0.55
N ALA A 26 -2.21 6.40 0.06
CA ALA A 26 -3.45 6.58 -0.70
C ALA A 26 -3.45 7.90 -1.45
N GLU A 27 -2.86 8.94 -0.87
CA GLU A 27 -2.70 10.25 -1.51
C GLU A 27 -1.94 10.12 -2.83
N ALA A 28 -0.77 9.46 -2.80
CA ALA A 28 0.02 9.19 -4.00
C ALA A 28 -0.72 8.36 -5.07
N VAL A 29 -1.61 7.44 -4.66
CA VAL A 29 -2.41 6.64 -5.61
C VAL A 29 -3.60 7.42 -6.18
N LEU A 30 -4.21 8.31 -5.39
CA LEU A 30 -5.41 9.04 -5.78
C LEU A 30 -5.11 10.34 -6.53
N ASN A 31 -3.93 10.93 -6.30
CA ASN A 31 -3.49 12.17 -6.94
C ASN A 31 -3.01 11.98 -8.38
N GLY A 32 -2.55 10.78 -8.75
CA GLY A 32 -2.08 10.48 -10.10
C GLY A 32 -0.83 11.28 -10.48
N ASP A 33 -0.92 12.15 -11.49
CA ASP A 33 0.20 12.97 -11.97
C ASP A 33 0.38 14.30 -11.20
N ALA A 34 -0.50 14.60 -10.24
CA ALA A 34 -0.47 15.84 -9.48
C ALA A 34 0.49 15.71 -8.30
N VAL A 35 1.60 16.46 -8.34
CA VAL A 35 2.55 16.54 -7.22
C VAL A 35 1.97 17.42 -6.12
N GLU A 36 1.80 16.86 -4.93
CA GLU A 36 1.33 17.59 -3.76
C GLU A 36 2.42 17.79 -2.71
N CYS A 37 2.38 18.95 -2.06
CA CYS A 37 3.18 19.29 -0.89
C CYS A 37 2.22 19.59 0.26
N ASP A 38 2.20 18.73 1.29
CA ASP A 38 1.35 18.88 2.48
C ASP A 38 -0.15 19.11 2.14
N GLY A 39 -0.66 18.37 1.15
CA GLY A 39 -2.04 18.45 0.67
C GLY A 39 -2.37 19.67 -0.21
N SER A 40 -1.35 20.38 -0.70
CA SER A 40 -1.52 21.45 -1.70
C SER A 40 -0.81 21.12 -3.02
N PRO A 41 -1.46 21.37 -4.18
CA PRO A 41 -0.86 21.07 -5.47
C PRO A 41 0.34 21.98 -5.76
N MET A 42 1.41 21.36 -6.20
CA MET A 42 2.71 21.96 -6.45
C MET A 42 2.93 22.16 -7.95
N ARG A 43 3.59 23.26 -8.34
CA ARG A 43 3.98 23.52 -9.73
C ARG A 43 5.45 23.17 -9.97
N PRO A 44 5.84 22.82 -11.22
CA PRO A 44 7.23 22.61 -11.56
C PRO A 44 8.12 23.79 -11.16
N GLY A 45 9.23 23.50 -10.46
CA GLY A 45 10.19 24.50 -9.97
C GLY A 45 9.79 25.22 -8.68
N GLN A 46 8.71 24.80 -8.01
CA GLN A 46 8.45 25.20 -6.63
C GLN A 46 9.25 24.32 -5.67
N LEU A 47 9.48 24.83 -4.45
CA LEU A 47 10.07 24.08 -3.35
C LEU A 47 8.97 23.69 -2.38
N CYS A 48 8.93 22.42 -2.00
CA CYS A 48 8.06 21.95 -0.94
C CYS A 48 8.76 22.20 0.39
N VAL A 49 8.13 23.00 1.25
CA VAL A 49 8.57 23.17 2.63
C VAL A 49 7.53 22.48 3.49
N SER A 50 7.85 21.28 3.98
CA SER A 50 6.94 20.55 4.85
C SER A 50 6.79 21.29 6.17
N TYR A 51 5.59 21.84 6.43
CA TYR A 51 5.28 22.54 7.68
C TYR A 51 5.38 21.63 8.92
N SER A 52 5.35 20.30 8.71
CA SER A 52 5.45 19.27 9.76
C SER A 52 6.89 18.91 10.16
N GLY A 53 7.91 19.59 9.62
CA GLY A 53 9.31 19.43 10.01
C GLY A 53 10.11 18.45 9.14
N GLY A 54 9.72 18.31 7.87
CA GLY A 54 10.47 17.53 6.87
C GLY A 54 11.52 18.35 6.09
N ASP A 55 12.31 17.65 5.27
CA ASP A 55 13.27 18.26 4.35
C ASP A 55 12.58 19.17 3.32
N THR A 56 13.35 20.13 2.78
CA THR A 56 12.89 20.93 1.64
C THR A 56 13.19 20.17 0.36
N LEU A 57 12.13 19.66 -0.28
CA LEU A 57 12.25 18.86 -1.49
C LEU A 57 11.84 19.69 -2.70
N ASP A 58 12.60 19.60 -3.79
CA ASP A 58 12.22 20.17 -5.07
C ASP A 58 11.09 19.33 -5.71
N TYR A 59 10.33 19.94 -6.62
CA TYR A 59 9.21 19.31 -7.33
C TYR A 59 9.57 17.94 -7.94
N GLU A 60 10.75 17.79 -8.54
CA GLU A 60 11.19 16.52 -9.13
C GLU A 60 11.52 15.45 -8.06
N GLU A 61 11.96 15.87 -6.88
CA GLU A 61 12.20 14.95 -5.76
C GLU A 61 10.88 14.46 -5.16
N GLU A 62 9.92 15.37 -4.96
CA GLU A 62 8.56 15.02 -4.52
C GLU A 62 7.86 14.11 -5.53
N LYS A 63 7.92 14.45 -6.83
CA LYS A 63 7.37 13.60 -7.89
C LYS A 63 7.91 12.18 -7.86
N ARG A 64 9.21 12.02 -7.57
CA ARG A 64 9.84 10.69 -7.44
C ARG A 64 9.43 9.98 -6.15
N SER A 65 9.20 10.73 -5.07
CA SER A 65 8.66 10.21 -3.81
C SER A 65 7.24 9.70 -4.01
N GLU A 66 6.38 10.49 -4.64
CA GLU A 66 4.99 10.15 -4.93
C GLU A 66 4.87 8.94 -5.85
N ALA A 67 5.67 8.86 -6.92
CA ALA A 67 5.70 7.68 -7.78
C ALA A 67 6.08 6.39 -7.03
N ARG A 68 6.94 6.49 -6.00
CA ARG A 68 7.26 5.34 -5.12
C ARG A 68 6.10 5.03 -4.19
N GLY A 69 5.44 6.06 -3.66
CA GLY A 69 4.23 5.93 -2.85
C GLY A 69 3.12 5.24 -3.62
N GLU A 70 2.85 5.66 -4.85
CA GLU A 70 1.85 5.04 -5.73
C GLU A 70 2.14 3.55 -5.96
N LEU A 71 3.39 3.21 -6.31
CA LEU A 71 3.86 1.83 -6.43
C LEU A 71 3.65 1.02 -5.14
N ALA A 72 3.98 1.61 -3.99
CA ALA A 72 3.78 1.01 -2.67
C ALA A 72 2.29 0.79 -2.36
N GLY A 73 1.43 1.74 -2.73
CA GLY A 73 -0.01 1.65 -2.58
C GLY A 73 -0.59 0.50 -3.40
N TYR A 74 -0.23 0.38 -4.68
CA TYR A 74 -0.65 -0.75 -5.53
C TYR A 74 -0.11 -2.08 -5.03
N ALA A 75 1.14 -2.13 -4.56
CA ALA A 75 1.69 -3.32 -3.92
C ALA A 75 0.87 -3.72 -2.68
N GLY A 76 0.44 -2.74 -1.89
CA GLY A 76 -0.49 -2.93 -0.77
C GLY A 76 -1.81 -3.59 -1.18
N VAL A 77 -2.45 -3.08 -2.24
CA VAL A 77 -3.69 -3.69 -2.78
C VAL A 77 -3.44 -5.13 -3.22
N GLY A 78 -2.35 -5.40 -3.93
CA GLY A 78 -1.96 -6.73 -4.37
C GLY A 78 -1.74 -7.71 -3.22
N LEU A 79 -1.02 -7.29 -2.18
CA LEU A 79 -0.78 -8.09 -0.97
C LEU A 79 -2.09 -8.39 -0.23
N GLY A 80 -2.97 -7.40 -0.08
CA GLY A 80 -4.29 -7.58 0.53
C GLY A 80 -5.14 -8.59 -0.22
N ALA A 81 -5.22 -8.45 -1.56
CA ALA A 81 -5.94 -9.38 -2.42
C ALA A 81 -5.38 -10.81 -2.34
N LEU A 82 -4.05 -10.97 -2.33
CA LEU A 82 -3.40 -12.27 -2.16
C LEU A 82 -3.78 -12.91 -0.81
N GLY A 83 -3.80 -12.13 0.26
CA GLY A 83 -4.25 -12.60 1.58
C GLY A 83 -5.69 -13.12 1.58
N VAL A 84 -6.61 -12.40 0.92
CA VAL A 84 -8.01 -12.85 0.76
C VAL A 84 -8.09 -14.16 -0.03
N VAL A 85 -7.38 -14.26 -1.16
CA VAL A 85 -7.35 -15.46 -1.99
C VAL A 85 -6.84 -16.67 -1.20
N LEU A 86 -5.81 -16.49 -0.37
CA LEU A 86 -5.28 -17.55 0.50
C LEU A 86 -6.30 -18.01 1.56
N LEU A 87 -7.08 -17.09 2.15
CA LEU A 87 -8.14 -17.45 3.09
C LEU A 87 -9.28 -18.22 2.41
N VAL A 88 -9.74 -17.73 1.26
CA VAL A 88 -10.85 -18.35 0.50
C VAL A 88 -10.47 -19.73 0.00
N SER A 89 -9.30 -19.87 -0.65
CA SER A 89 -8.82 -21.16 -1.17
C SER A 89 -8.67 -22.21 -0.07
N ARG A 90 -8.25 -21.78 1.13
CA ARG A 90 -8.16 -22.65 2.29
C ARG A 90 -9.53 -23.05 2.84
N GLY A 91 -10.49 -22.14 2.90
CA GLY A 91 -11.87 -22.43 3.28
C GLY A 91 -12.52 -23.47 2.35
N ILE A 92 -12.29 -23.33 1.03
CA ILE A 92 -12.77 -24.29 0.03
C ILE A 92 -12.09 -25.66 0.18
N THR A 93 -10.77 -25.69 0.40
CA THR A 93 -9.99 -26.94 0.56
C THR A 93 -10.35 -27.68 1.85
N GLY A 94 -10.59 -26.96 2.95
CA GLY A 94 -11.06 -27.55 4.21
C GLY A 94 -12.43 -28.19 4.06
N LYS A 95 -13.36 -27.52 3.34
CA LYS A 95 -14.71 -28.03 3.08
C LYS A 95 -14.72 -29.28 2.19
N ARG A 96 -13.76 -29.43 1.27
CA ARG A 96 -13.62 -30.64 0.43
C ARG A 96 -13.04 -31.86 1.17
N ARG A 97 -12.30 -31.67 2.26
CA ARG A 97 -11.68 -32.77 3.03
C ARG A 97 -12.57 -33.31 4.16
N GLY A 98 -13.66 -32.60 4.48
CA GLY A 98 -14.67 -33.02 5.45
C GLY A 98 -15.93 -33.64 4.84
N ARG A 99 -15.94 -33.88 3.52
CA ARG A 99 -16.88 -34.78 2.83
C ARG A 99 -16.10 -36.02 2.42
#